data_AF-A0A8H4XYY7-F1
#
_entry.id   AF-A0A8H4XYY7-F1
#
_cell.length_a   1.000
_cell.length_b   1.000
_cell.length_c   1.000
_cell.angle_alpha   90.00
_cell.angle_beta   90.00
_cell.angle_gamma   90.00
#
_symmetry.space_group_name_H-M   'P 1'
#
loop_
_entity.id
_entity.type
_entity.pdbx_description
1 polymer ?
#
loop_
_entity_poly.entity_id
_entity_poly.type
_entity_poly.pdbx_seq_one_letter_code
_entity_poly.pdbx_strand_id
1 'polypeptide(L)'
;MNRLPLEILRNIASYLVDETRWVHELNEQCPKTSLALYATISRQWQDIIEAFTFRHLIVTARKLTVAETGHYLSRVRLSHIRYIWFDFEFPAHDLAVSTDAQDYDDQLVFARTVKQLLGVLSQIPPRPRSVVCLEIFISTPRKYCTPWHTSSRISGEMDRVFSGSIRTEYLELPLNWDLDVLHVPAISYFRIELGSRSIMFSPSSINLIAAKMNRLDKVEWWLCDGEKVDMELRVRQRTSE
;
A
#
# COMPACT_ATOMS: atom_id res chain seq x y z
N MET A 1 26.01 6.10 -27.43
CA MET A 1 25.98 5.96 -25.95
C MET A 1 26.25 4.54 -25.45
N ASN A 2 26.10 3.47 -26.25
CA ASN A 2 26.26 2.05 -25.82
C ASN A 2 27.69 1.59 -25.46
N ARG A 3 28.67 2.49 -25.45
CA ARG A 3 30.07 2.22 -25.06
C ARG A 3 30.45 2.86 -23.72
N LEU A 4 29.52 3.58 -23.09
CA LEU A 4 29.77 4.18 -21.79
C LEU A 4 29.74 3.08 -20.71
N PRO A 5 30.67 3.11 -19.74
CA PRO A 5 30.60 2.25 -18.57
C PRO A 5 29.25 2.40 -17.84
N LEU A 6 28.77 1.29 -17.26
CA LEU A 6 27.50 1.25 -16.54
C LEU A 6 27.44 2.24 -15.38
N GLU A 7 28.57 2.52 -14.72
CA GLU A 7 28.65 3.52 -13.65
C GLU A 7 28.34 4.93 -14.14
N ILE A 8 28.85 5.30 -15.32
CA ILE A 8 28.59 6.61 -15.91
C ILE A 8 27.11 6.72 -16.28
N LEU A 9 26.54 5.67 -16.88
CA LEU A 9 25.11 5.65 -17.21
C LEU A 9 24.23 5.75 -15.95
N ARG A 10 24.60 5.09 -14.85
CA ARG A 10 23.90 5.21 -13.55
C ARG A 10 23.99 6.63 -13.00
N ASN A 11 25.16 7.25 -13.06
CA ASN A 11 25.34 8.64 -12.62
C ASN A 11 24.50 9.60 -13.47
N ILE A 12 24.48 9.43 -14.79
CA ILE A 12 23.61 10.21 -15.67
C ILE A 12 22.15 10.02 -15.26
N ALA A 13 21.70 8.78 -15.08
CA ALA A 13 20.32 8.49 -14.67
C ALA A 13 19.95 9.16 -13.33
N SER A 14 20.86 9.22 -12.36
CA SER A 14 20.61 9.93 -11.10
C SER A 14 20.47 11.44 -11.25
N TYR A 15 21.14 12.05 -12.25
CA TYR A 15 20.99 13.47 -12.54
C TYR A 15 19.74 13.81 -13.37
N LEU A 16 19.05 12.82 -13.93
CA LEU A 16 17.75 13.00 -14.59
C LEU A 16 16.58 13.06 -13.59
N VAL A 17 16.84 12.82 -12.31
CA VAL A 17 15.85 12.87 -11.25
C VAL A 17 15.80 14.28 -10.69
N ASP A 18 14.85 15.08 -11.19
CA ASP A 18 14.67 16.47 -10.76
C ASP A 18 14.02 16.58 -9.38
N GLU A 19 13.14 15.63 -9.03
CA GLU A 19 12.43 15.61 -7.77
C GLU A 19 12.58 14.28 -7.05
N THR A 20 12.84 14.33 -5.75
CA THR A 20 12.87 13.16 -4.86
C THR A 20 11.91 13.31 -3.69
N ARG A 21 11.47 12.16 -3.16
CA ARG A 21 10.76 12.01 -1.89
C ARG A 21 11.66 11.22 -0.95
N TRP A 22 11.80 11.67 0.28
CA TRP A 22 12.44 10.87 1.31
C TRP A 22 11.50 9.75 1.80
N VAL A 23 12.00 8.52 1.82
CA VAL A 23 11.29 7.37 2.39
C VAL A 23 12.01 7.01 3.69
N HIS A 24 11.42 7.40 4.82
CA HIS A 24 12.02 7.27 6.14
C HIS A 24 12.33 5.81 6.49
N GLU A 25 11.47 4.90 6.05
CA GLU A 25 11.50 3.47 6.33
C GLU A 25 12.73 2.79 5.70
N LEU A 26 13.19 3.30 4.56
CA LEU A 26 14.39 2.83 3.88
C LEU A 26 15.62 3.72 4.14
N ASN A 27 15.42 4.93 4.68
CA ASN A 27 16.46 5.96 4.74
C ASN A 27 17.07 6.24 3.35
N GLU A 28 16.20 6.36 2.34
CA GLU A 28 16.57 6.52 0.93
C GLU A 28 15.76 7.65 0.25
N GLN A 29 16.38 8.29 -0.76
CA GLN A 29 15.67 9.20 -1.67
C GLN A 29 15.05 8.41 -2.83
N CYS A 30 13.73 8.52 -2.96
CA CYS A 30 12.96 7.95 -4.04
C CYS A 30 12.71 8.99 -5.14
N PRO A 31 12.99 8.70 -6.42
CA PRO A 31 12.60 9.56 -7.53
C PRO A 31 11.08 9.78 -7.57
N LYS A 32 10.63 11.02 -7.75
CA LYS A 32 9.26 11.34 -8.19
C LYS A 32 9.19 11.50 -9.71
N THR A 33 10.27 11.98 -10.32
CA THR A 33 10.38 12.12 -11.76
C THR A 33 10.33 10.75 -12.43
N SER A 34 9.40 10.56 -13.37
CA SER A 34 9.31 9.33 -14.13
C SER A 34 10.45 9.23 -15.13
N LEU A 35 11.31 8.22 -14.97
CA LEU A 35 12.39 7.94 -15.90
C LEU A 35 12.01 6.93 -16.99
N ALA A 36 10.76 6.46 -17.02
CA ALA A 36 10.33 5.32 -17.84
C ALA A 36 10.62 5.49 -19.34
N LEU A 37 10.56 6.72 -19.86
CA LEU A 37 10.87 7.00 -21.27
C LEU A 37 12.30 6.62 -21.65
N TYR A 38 13.27 6.81 -20.74
CA TYR A 38 14.67 6.50 -20.98
C TYR A 38 14.95 4.99 -21.05
N ALA A 39 14.05 4.15 -20.52
CA ALA A 39 14.16 2.70 -20.63
C ALA A 39 14.06 2.19 -22.09
N THR A 40 13.53 3.01 -23.00
CA THR A 40 13.37 2.65 -24.42
C THR A 40 14.62 2.88 -25.28
N ILE A 41 15.64 3.55 -24.75
CA ILE A 41 16.83 3.97 -25.52
C ILE A 41 17.67 2.76 -25.95
N SER A 42 17.90 1.82 -25.03
CA SER A 42 18.68 0.60 -25.27
C SER A 42 18.46 -0.38 -24.12
N ARG A 43 18.87 -1.65 -24.29
CA ARG A 43 18.81 -2.66 -23.21
C ARG A 43 19.60 -2.26 -21.96
N GLN A 44 20.79 -1.66 -22.13
CA GLN A 44 21.59 -1.19 -20.99
C GLN A 44 20.88 -0.08 -20.21
N TRP A 45 20.24 0.85 -20.92
CA TRP A 45 19.44 1.89 -20.28
C TRP A 45 18.19 1.31 -19.63
N GLN A 46 17.53 0.34 -20.27
CA GLN A 46 16.40 -0.38 -19.70
C GLN A 46 16.76 -0.99 -18.34
N ASP A 47 17.85 -1.75 -18.26
CA ASP A 47 18.26 -2.40 -17.00
C ASP A 47 18.53 -1.39 -15.87
N ILE A 48 19.15 -0.26 -16.20
CA ILE A 48 19.44 0.79 -15.21
C ILE A 48 18.15 1.49 -14.77
N ILE A 49 17.34 1.93 -15.73
CA ILE A 49 16.14 2.73 -15.48
C ILE A 49 15.05 1.89 -14.79
N GLU A 50 14.89 0.62 -15.16
CA GLU A 50 13.96 -0.29 -14.48
C GLU A 50 14.38 -0.50 -13.02
N ALA A 51 15.69 -0.58 -12.73
CA ALA A 51 16.17 -0.67 -11.35
C ALA A 51 15.84 0.57 -10.50
N PHE A 52 15.78 1.77 -11.09
CA PHE A 52 15.30 2.99 -10.40
C PHE A 52 13.77 3.00 -10.30
N THR A 53 13.08 2.70 -11.39
CA THR A 53 11.62 2.83 -11.51
C THR A 53 10.88 1.83 -10.63
N PHE A 54 11.33 0.56 -10.60
CA PHE A 54 10.68 -0.49 -9.83
C PHE A 54 11.18 -0.58 -8.38
N ARG A 55 12.14 0.26 -7.97
CA ARG A 55 12.62 0.28 -6.58
C ARG A 55 11.53 0.67 -5.60
N HIS A 56 10.68 1.62 -6.00
CA HIS A 56 9.58 2.13 -5.20
C HIS A 56 8.30 2.09 -6.02
N LEU A 57 7.30 1.36 -5.54
CA LEU A 57 6.03 1.22 -6.25
C LEU A 57 4.91 1.86 -5.46
N ILE A 58 4.14 2.72 -6.14
CA ILE A 58 2.89 3.28 -5.64
C ILE A 58 1.76 2.64 -6.44
N VAL A 59 1.05 1.73 -5.79
CA VAL A 59 0.10 0.82 -6.45
C VAL A 59 -1.27 0.97 -5.81
N THR A 60 -2.29 0.88 -6.65
CA THR A 60 -3.68 0.72 -6.23
C THR A 60 -4.19 -0.62 -6.77
N ALA A 61 -5.31 -1.13 -6.27
CA ALA A 61 -5.90 -2.37 -6.78
C ALA A 61 -6.04 -2.36 -8.32
N ARG A 62 -6.50 -1.24 -8.89
CA ARG A 62 -6.63 -1.09 -10.35
C ARG A 62 -5.29 -1.19 -11.09
N LYS A 63 -4.25 -0.53 -10.57
CA LYS A 63 -2.90 -0.58 -11.18
C LYS A 63 -2.31 -1.99 -11.07
N LEU A 64 -2.58 -2.70 -9.98
CA LEU A 64 -2.12 -4.08 -9.80
C LEU A 64 -2.74 -5.01 -10.84
N THR A 65 -4.06 -4.94 -11.05
CA THR A 65 -4.77 -5.73 -12.07
C THR A 65 -4.25 -5.45 -13.48
N VAL A 66 -4.00 -4.18 -13.82
CA VAL A 66 -3.40 -3.81 -15.11
C VAL A 66 -1.99 -4.38 -15.25
N ALA A 67 -1.19 -4.34 -14.18
CA ALA A 67 0.17 -4.85 -14.18
C ALA A 67 0.24 -6.38 -14.33
N GLU A 68 -0.70 -7.11 -13.73
CA GLU A 68 -0.82 -8.56 -13.91
C GLU A 68 -1.26 -8.92 -15.34
N THR A 69 -2.32 -8.28 -15.84
CA THR A 69 -2.87 -8.54 -17.18
C THR A 69 -1.85 -8.22 -18.27
N GLY A 70 -1.08 -7.14 -18.11
CA GLY A 70 -0.04 -6.73 -19.03
C GLY A 70 1.31 -7.43 -18.82
N HIS A 71 1.42 -8.32 -17.82
CA HIS A 71 2.68 -8.95 -17.41
C HIS A 71 3.82 -7.94 -17.16
N TYR A 72 3.49 -6.76 -16.61
CA TYR A 72 4.46 -5.69 -16.40
C TYR A 72 5.41 -5.97 -15.23
N LEU A 73 5.01 -6.78 -14.25
CA LEU A 73 5.82 -7.15 -13.09
C LEU A 73 6.59 -8.45 -13.35
N SER A 74 7.55 -8.41 -14.27
CA SER A 74 8.45 -9.54 -14.51
C SER A 74 9.28 -9.87 -13.26
N ARG A 75 9.78 -11.11 -13.18
CA ARG A 75 10.64 -11.55 -12.08
C ARG A 75 11.85 -10.64 -11.84
N VAL A 76 12.42 -10.08 -12.92
CA VAL A 76 13.54 -9.12 -12.85
C VAL A 76 13.09 -7.80 -12.23
N ARG A 77 11.95 -7.25 -12.66
CA ARG A 77 11.40 -5.99 -12.11
C ARG A 77 11.00 -6.12 -10.65
N LEU A 78 10.38 -7.24 -10.28
CA LEU A 78 10.09 -7.57 -8.88
C LEU A 78 11.38 -7.64 -8.04
N SER A 79 12.49 -8.07 -8.63
CA SER A 79 13.80 -8.09 -8.00
C SER A 79 14.46 -6.72 -7.84
N HIS A 80 13.81 -5.62 -8.21
CA HIS A 80 14.27 -4.27 -7.89
C HIS A 80 13.52 -3.64 -6.72
N ILE A 81 12.35 -4.16 -6.37
CA ILE A 81 11.48 -3.61 -5.33
C ILE A 81 12.20 -3.56 -3.98
N ARG A 82 12.03 -2.42 -3.30
CA ARG A 82 12.45 -2.13 -1.93
C ARG A 82 11.34 -1.50 -1.09
N TYR A 83 10.44 -0.74 -1.71
CA TYR A 83 9.32 -0.12 -1.01
C TYR A 83 8.05 -0.19 -1.86
N ILE A 84 6.94 -0.52 -1.21
CA ILE A 84 5.62 -0.55 -1.82
C ILE A 84 4.69 0.28 -0.94
N TRP A 85 4.08 1.30 -1.53
CA TRP A 85 2.96 2.00 -0.95
C TRP A 85 1.71 1.57 -1.69
N PHE A 86 0.84 0.85 -0.98
CA PHE A 86 -0.38 0.28 -1.53
C PHE A 86 -1.60 1.02 -0.97
N ASP A 87 -2.33 1.70 -1.85
CA ASP A 87 -3.55 2.43 -1.50
C ASP A 87 -4.78 1.56 -1.82
N PHE A 88 -5.51 1.19 -0.77
CA PHE A 88 -6.80 0.50 -0.88
C PHE A 88 -7.87 1.50 -1.30
N GLU A 89 -8.29 1.35 -2.55
CA GLU A 89 -9.43 2.06 -3.14
C GLU A 89 -10.66 1.16 -3.03
N PHE A 90 -11.74 1.70 -2.46
CA PHE A 90 -13.03 1.02 -2.40
C PHE A 90 -13.99 1.64 -3.43
N PRO A 91 -14.31 0.93 -4.52
CA PRO A 91 -15.08 1.49 -5.64
C PRO A 91 -16.44 2.09 -5.22
N ALA A 92 -17.11 1.45 -4.26
CA ALA A 92 -18.38 1.91 -3.69
C ALA A 92 -18.36 3.36 -3.18
N HIS A 93 -17.17 3.90 -2.89
CA HIS A 93 -17.00 5.22 -2.29
C HIS A 93 -16.36 6.24 -3.24
N ASP A 94 -16.02 5.84 -4.46
CA ASP A 94 -15.26 6.65 -5.40
C ASP A 94 -16.13 7.44 -6.40
N LEU A 95 -17.45 7.51 -6.15
CA LEU A 95 -18.48 8.21 -6.94
C LEU A 95 -18.61 7.70 -8.39
N ALA A 96 -17.80 6.72 -8.80
CA ALA A 96 -17.89 6.05 -10.08
C ALA A 96 -18.78 4.81 -9.95
N VAL A 97 -19.74 4.66 -10.86
CA VAL A 97 -20.60 3.47 -10.92
C VAL A 97 -19.77 2.30 -11.45
N SER A 98 -19.60 1.24 -10.65
CA SER A 98 -19.04 -0.02 -11.13
C SER A 98 -20.14 -0.89 -11.78
N THR A 99 -19.75 -1.63 -12.81
CA THR A 99 -20.57 -2.66 -13.47
C THR A 99 -20.51 -4.02 -12.76
N ASP A 100 -19.56 -4.24 -11.85
CA ASP A 100 -19.48 -5.46 -11.04
C ASP A 100 -20.24 -5.25 -9.71
N ALA A 101 -21.20 -6.12 -9.44
CA ALA A 101 -21.98 -6.08 -8.20
C ALA A 101 -21.11 -6.34 -6.96
N GLN A 102 -20.00 -7.07 -7.11
CA GLN A 102 -19.09 -7.38 -6.02
C GLN A 102 -18.24 -6.19 -5.58
N ASP A 103 -18.09 -5.16 -6.42
CA ASP A 103 -17.34 -3.95 -6.10
C ASP A 103 -18.06 -3.04 -5.08
N TYR A 104 -19.32 -3.37 -4.75
CA TYR A 104 -20.11 -2.71 -3.71
C TYR A 104 -20.00 -3.38 -2.33
N ASP A 105 -19.31 -4.52 -2.24
CA ASP A 105 -19.02 -5.22 -0.98
C ASP A 105 -17.54 -4.97 -0.59
N ASP A 106 -17.33 -4.05 0.35
CA ASP A 106 -16.00 -3.64 0.79
C ASP A 106 -15.20 -4.79 1.40
N GLN A 107 -15.86 -5.76 2.06
CA GLN A 107 -15.21 -6.93 2.65
C GLN A 107 -14.65 -7.84 1.56
N LEU A 108 -15.45 -8.07 0.52
CA LEU A 108 -15.06 -8.89 -0.62
C LEU A 108 -13.95 -8.22 -1.44
N VAL A 109 -14.05 -6.91 -1.67
CA VAL A 109 -12.99 -6.12 -2.31
C VAL A 109 -11.70 -6.22 -1.50
N PHE A 110 -11.76 -5.97 -0.20
CA PHE A 110 -10.61 -6.07 0.70
C PHE A 110 -9.94 -7.44 0.62
N ALA A 111 -10.69 -8.53 0.82
CA ALA A 111 -10.14 -9.89 0.81
C ALA A 111 -9.50 -10.25 -0.54
N ARG A 112 -10.15 -9.90 -1.66
CA ARG A 112 -9.64 -10.15 -3.01
C ARG A 112 -8.35 -9.36 -3.28
N THR A 113 -8.33 -8.07 -2.92
CA THR A 113 -7.18 -7.19 -3.13
C THR A 113 -5.99 -7.63 -2.28
N VAL A 114 -6.21 -8.03 -1.02
CA VAL A 114 -5.15 -8.60 -0.17
C VAL A 114 -4.57 -9.87 -0.80
N LYS A 115 -5.43 -10.80 -1.26
CA LYS A 115 -4.98 -12.02 -1.93
C LYS A 115 -4.13 -11.73 -3.16
N GLN A 116 -4.61 -10.83 -4.03
CA GLN A 116 -3.92 -10.43 -5.24
C GLN A 116 -2.56 -9.81 -4.92
N LEU A 117 -2.52 -8.87 -3.96
CA LEU A 117 -1.30 -8.21 -3.52
C LEU A 117 -0.29 -9.25 -3.01
N LEU A 118 -0.66 -10.09 -2.05
CA LEU A 118 0.25 -11.11 -1.52
C LEU A 118 0.67 -12.12 -2.59
N GLY A 119 -0.22 -12.46 -3.53
CA GLY A 119 0.08 -13.30 -4.69
C GLY A 119 1.20 -12.72 -5.55
N VAL A 120 1.14 -11.43 -5.89
CA VAL A 120 2.20 -10.74 -6.63
C VAL A 120 3.49 -10.66 -5.82
N LEU A 121 3.40 -10.30 -4.54
CA LEU A 121 4.59 -10.15 -3.69
C LEU A 121 5.30 -11.47 -3.41
N SER A 122 4.57 -12.59 -3.41
CA SER A 122 5.16 -13.93 -3.27
C SER A 122 6.09 -14.30 -4.43
N GLN A 123 5.94 -13.66 -5.59
CA GLN A 123 6.77 -13.88 -6.77
C GLN A 123 8.12 -13.13 -6.71
N ILE A 124 8.32 -12.25 -5.71
CA ILE A 124 9.59 -11.56 -5.52
C ILE A 124 10.69 -12.60 -5.29
N PRO A 125 11.77 -12.59 -6.08
CA PRO A 125 12.84 -13.58 -5.92
C PRO A 125 13.39 -13.59 -4.50
N PRO A 126 13.59 -14.78 -3.89
CA PRO A 126 14.10 -14.88 -2.54
C PRO A 126 15.50 -14.28 -2.48
N ARG A 127 15.72 -13.45 -1.47
CA ARG A 127 17.03 -12.84 -1.17
C ARG A 127 17.55 -13.39 0.17
N PRO A 128 18.87 -13.36 0.40
CA PRO A 128 19.44 -13.73 1.70
C PRO A 128 18.85 -12.91 2.85
N ARG A 129 18.60 -11.61 2.60
CA ARG A 129 17.91 -10.71 3.53
C ARG A 129 16.58 -10.26 2.95
N SER A 130 15.57 -10.24 3.82
CA SER A 130 14.32 -9.56 3.56
C SER A 130 14.57 -8.06 3.62
N VAL A 131 14.13 -7.31 2.61
CA VAL A 131 14.51 -5.88 2.46
C VAL A 131 13.39 -5.04 1.85
N VAL A 132 12.20 -5.62 1.66
CA VAL A 132 11.03 -4.90 1.16
C VAL A 132 10.27 -4.34 2.36
N CYS A 133 9.92 -3.07 2.27
CA CYS A 133 8.94 -2.42 3.14
C CYS A 133 7.60 -2.36 2.40
N LEU A 134 6.56 -2.91 3.01
CA LEU A 134 5.18 -2.82 2.53
C LEU A 134 4.42 -1.87 3.44
N GLU A 135 3.88 -0.82 2.86
CA GLU A 135 2.98 0.12 3.51
C GLU A 135 1.61 0.05 2.86
N ILE A 136 0.59 -0.18 3.68
CA ILE A 136 -0.81 -0.24 3.27
C ILE A 136 -1.54 0.98 3.81
N PHE A 137 -2.36 1.59 2.98
CA PHE A 137 -3.16 2.77 3.30
C PHE A 137 -4.61 2.56 2.85
N ILE A 138 -5.57 3.13 3.58
CA ILE A 138 -6.96 3.27 3.11
C ILE A 138 -7.23 4.76 2.94
N SER A 139 -7.50 5.17 1.71
CA SER A 139 -7.94 6.54 1.41
C SER A 139 -9.31 6.85 2.02
N THR A 140 -9.48 8.08 2.51
CA THR A 140 -10.76 8.58 3.01
C THR A 140 -11.84 8.47 1.90
N PRO A 141 -12.98 7.80 2.16
CA PRO A 141 -14.08 7.71 1.21
C PRO A 141 -14.51 9.08 0.67
N ARG A 142 -14.66 9.22 -0.67
CA ARG A 142 -15.00 10.52 -1.28
C ARG A 142 -16.37 11.04 -0.86
N LYS A 143 -17.30 10.15 -0.53
CA LYS A 143 -18.63 10.52 0.02
C LYS A 143 -18.56 11.30 1.33
N TYR A 144 -17.44 11.22 2.05
CA TYR A 144 -17.18 12.00 3.27
C TYR A 144 -16.27 13.22 3.02
N CYS A 145 -15.74 13.37 1.81
CA CYS A 145 -15.01 14.56 1.39
C CYS A 145 -15.99 15.68 1.01
N THR A 146 -16.07 16.74 1.81
CA THR A 146 -16.82 17.95 1.41
C THR A 146 -16.04 18.73 0.33
N PRO A 147 -16.65 19.13 -0.79
CA PRO A 147 -15.94 19.81 -1.89
C PRO A 147 -15.41 21.22 -1.56
N TRP A 148 -15.89 21.85 -0.49
CA TRP A 148 -15.80 23.32 -0.32
C TRP A 148 -14.90 23.79 0.84
N HIS A 149 -14.28 22.90 1.60
CA HIS A 149 -13.35 23.28 2.68
C HIS A 149 -11.97 22.68 2.46
N THR A 150 -11.00 23.57 2.26
CA THR A 150 -9.55 23.32 2.17
C THR A 150 -8.90 22.95 3.52
N SER A 151 -9.66 22.94 4.62
CA SER A 151 -9.22 22.37 5.90
C SER A 151 -9.35 20.85 5.83
N SER A 152 -8.22 20.17 5.60
CA SER A 152 -7.96 18.72 5.54
C SER A 152 -9.18 17.79 5.43
N ARG A 153 -9.32 17.05 4.32
CA ARG A 153 -10.32 15.96 4.12
C ARG A 153 -10.50 15.04 5.34
N ILE A 154 -9.42 14.85 6.10
CA ILE A 154 -9.33 14.05 7.32
C ILE A 154 -10.19 14.63 8.47
N SER A 155 -10.26 15.95 8.65
CA SER A 155 -10.97 16.54 9.80
C SER A 155 -12.48 16.35 9.69
N GLY A 156 -13.06 16.50 8.50
CA GLY A 156 -14.50 16.35 8.29
C GLY A 156 -15.01 14.92 8.50
N GLU A 157 -14.26 13.91 8.06
CA GLU A 157 -14.61 12.51 8.33
C GLU A 157 -14.41 12.17 9.81
N MET A 158 -13.28 12.58 10.38
CA MET A 158 -12.92 12.31 11.78
C MET A 158 -13.95 12.88 12.75
N ASP A 159 -14.40 14.13 12.55
CA ASP A 159 -15.44 14.75 13.38
C ASP A 159 -16.78 14.00 13.28
N ARG A 160 -17.12 13.52 12.07
CA ARG A 160 -18.36 12.77 11.83
C ARG A 160 -18.34 11.38 12.45
N VAL A 161 -17.19 10.72 12.43
CA VAL A 161 -17.00 9.42 13.12
C VAL A 161 -17.05 9.62 14.63
N PHE A 162 -16.35 10.62 15.18
CA PHE A 162 -16.34 10.85 16.62
C PHE A 162 -17.63 11.45 17.19
N SER A 163 -18.41 12.16 16.39
CA SER A 163 -19.77 12.55 16.78
C SER A 163 -20.78 11.40 16.71
N GLY A 164 -20.36 10.22 16.23
CA GLY A 164 -21.23 9.06 16.03
C GLY A 164 -22.17 9.18 14.83
N SER A 165 -22.03 10.24 14.01
CA SER A 165 -22.84 10.41 12.79
C SER A 165 -22.48 9.42 11.68
N ILE A 166 -21.27 8.85 11.74
CA ILE A 166 -20.80 7.75 10.88
C ILE A 166 -20.26 6.65 11.79
N ARG A 167 -20.71 5.41 11.58
CA ARG A 167 -20.10 4.25 12.23
C ARG A 167 -18.83 3.84 11.49
N THR A 168 -17.79 3.52 12.24
CA THR A 168 -16.59 2.89 11.68
C THR A 168 -16.92 1.47 11.27
N GLU A 169 -16.63 1.15 10.02
CA GLU A 169 -16.66 -0.19 9.48
C GLU A 169 -15.26 -0.82 9.61
N TYR A 170 -15.23 -2.05 10.13
CA TYR A 170 -14.00 -2.82 10.25
C TYR A 170 -13.94 -3.89 9.16
N LEU A 171 -12.85 -3.89 8.39
CA LEU A 171 -12.59 -4.85 7.34
C LEU A 171 -12.01 -6.14 7.94
N GLU A 172 -12.75 -7.22 7.76
CA GLU A 172 -12.47 -8.55 8.25
C GLU A 172 -12.15 -9.50 7.09
N LEU A 173 -11.10 -10.28 7.26
CA LEU A 173 -10.79 -11.35 6.33
C LEU A 173 -11.73 -12.52 6.61
N PRO A 174 -12.36 -13.10 5.58
CA PRO A 174 -13.29 -14.19 5.77
C PRO A 174 -12.58 -15.44 6.32
N LEU A 175 -13.37 -16.37 6.89
CA LEU A 175 -12.87 -17.68 7.24
C LEU A 175 -12.28 -18.35 5.99
N ASN A 176 -11.06 -18.90 6.10
CA ASN A 176 -10.32 -19.49 4.99
C ASN A 176 -9.89 -18.48 3.89
N TRP A 177 -9.76 -17.19 4.22
CA TRP A 177 -9.19 -16.20 3.30
C TRP A 177 -7.79 -16.59 2.82
N ASP A 178 -7.07 -17.45 3.52
CA ASP A 178 -5.69 -17.76 3.21
C ASP A 178 -5.50 -19.01 2.36
N LEU A 179 -6.60 -19.65 1.93
CA LEU A 179 -6.56 -20.65 0.88
C LEU A 179 -5.85 -20.07 -0.35
N ASP A 180 -4.80 -20.77 -0.78
CA ASP A 180 -3.92 -20.43 -1.90
C ASP A 180 -3.05 -19.16 -1.73
N VAL A 181 -3.00 -18.58 -0.53
CA VAL A 181 -2.12 -17.45 -0.24
C VAL A 181 -0.73 -17.95 0.17
N LEU A 182 0.23 -17.77 -0.72
CA LEU A 182 1.63 -18.11 -0.48
C LEU A 182 2.28 -17.17 0.54
N HIS A 183 3.31 -17.69 1.22
CA HIS A 183 4.16 -16.87 2.09
C HIS A 183 4.95 -15.84 1.28
N VAL A 184 5.17 -14.67 1.89
CA VAL A 184 5.89 -13.54 1.29
C VAL A 184 7.17 -13.25 2.11
N PRO A 185 8.26 -14.02 1.89
CA PRO A 185 9.50 -13.89 2.68
C PRO A 185 10.31 -12.63 2.36
N ALA A 186 9.93 -11.86 1.33
CA ALA A 186 10.66 -10.69 0.87
C ALA A 186 10.40 -9.43 1.71
N ILE A 187 9.31 -9.42 2.50
CA ILE A 187 8.89 -8.28 3.32
C ILE A 187 9.52 -8.38 4.71
N SER A 188 10.20 -7.31 5.12
CA SER A 188 10.90 -7.18 6.41
C SER A 188 10.22 -6.16 7.32
N TYR A 189 9.47 -5.24 6.71
CA TYR A 189 8.74 -4.21 7.44
C TYR A 189 7.35 -4.08 6.83
N PHE A 190 6.35 -4.21 7.69
CA PHE A 190 4.96 -4.04 7.35
C PHE A 190 4.37 -2.89 8.14
N ARG A 191 3.78 -1.93 7.43
CA ARG A 191 3.17 -0.74 8.00
C ARG A 191 1.75 -0.58 7.49
N ILE A 192 0.85 -0.16 8.37
CA ILE A 192 -0.51 0.22 8.00
C ILE A 192 -0.75 1.63 8.47
N GLU A 193 -0.94 2.57 7.54
CA GLU A 193 -1.33 3.95 7.84
C GLU A 193 -2.85 4.12 7.85
N LEU A 194 -3.33 4.93 8.81
CA LEU A 194 -4.73 5.29 8.94
C LEU A 194 -5.03 6.57 8.15
N GLY A 195 -5.51 6.41 6.91
CA GLY A 195 -6.04 7.51 6.11
C GLY A 195 -7.53 7.79 6.36
N SER A 196 -8.31 6.74 6.60
CA SER A 196 -9.74 6.83 6.91
C SER A 196 -10.01 6.52 8.39
N ARG A 197 -11.03 7.19 8.95
CA ARG A 197 -11.60 6.85 10.27
C ARG A 197 -12.92 6.09 10.18
N SER A 198 -13.58 6.14 9.02
CA SER A 198 -14.86 5.45 8.80
C SER A 198 -14.69 4.03 8.28
N ILE A 199 -13.55 3.71 7.65
CA ILE A 199 -13.20 2.35 7.22
C ILE A 199 -11.82 2.03 7.79
N MET A 200 -11.73 0.97 8.58
CA MET A 200 -10.50 0.54 9.23
C MET A 200 -10.28 -0.95 8.99
N PHE A 201 -9.02 -1.40 9.03
CA PHE A 201 -8.74 -2.83 9.11
C PHE A 201 -9.03 -3.33 10.52
N SER A 202 -9.69 -4.49 10.64
CA SER A 202 -9.78 -5.16 11.93
C SER A 202 -8.38 -5.60 12.39
N PRO A 203 -8.06 -5.51 13.70
CA PRO A 203 -6.75 -5.94 14.21
C PRO A 203 -6.46 -7.42 13.91
N SER A 204 -7.48 -8.27 13.91
CA SER A 204 -7.38 -9.68 13.53
C SER A 204 -6.92 -9.86 12.08
N SER A 205 -7.52 -9.13 11.12
CA SER A 205 -7.09 -9.17 9.72
C SER A 205 -5.64 -8.77 9.53
N ILE A 206 -5.20 -7.72 10.22
CA ILE A 206 -3.81 -7.24 10.11
C ILE A 206 -2.84 -8.33 10.58
N ASN A 207 -3.13 -8.97 11.71
CA ASN A 207 -2.33 -10.08 12.22
C ASN A 207 -2.28 -11.25 11.23
N LEU A 208 -3.41 -11.58 10.61
CA LEU A 208 -3.49 -12.64 9.59
C LEU A 208 -2.64 -12.30 8.35
N ILE A 209 -2.68 -11.05 7.88
CA ILE A 209 -1.84 -10.59 6.76
C ILE A 209 -0.35 -10.65 7.13
N ALA A 210 0.01 -10.12 8.30
CA ALA A 210 1.38 -10.12 8.80
C ALA A 210 1.92 -11.55 8.96
N ALA A 211 1.09 -12.52 9.37
CA ALA A 211 1.48 -13.93 9.50
C ALA A 211 1.95 -14.57 8.18
N LYS A 212 1.57 -14.02 7.01
CA LYS A 212 2.09 -14.48 5.71
C LYS A 212 3.51 -13.99 5.41
N MET A 213 4.01 -13.01 6.16
CA MET A 213 5.36 -12.44 6.03
C MET A 213 6.30 -13.09 7.04
N ASN A 214 6.82 -14.28 6.72
CA ASN A 214 7.58 -15.10 7.68
C ASN A 214 9.01 -14.59 8.01
N ARG A 215 9.45 -13.48 7.42
CA ARG A 215 10.74 -12.81 7.68
C ARG A 215 10.55 -11.35 8.07
N LEU A 216 9.44 -11.08 8.75
CA LEU A 216 9.06 -9.76 9.18
C LEU A 216 9.85 -9.38 10.44
N ASP A 217 10.63 -8.31 10.35
CA ASP A 217 11.44 -7.77 11.45
C ASP A 217 10.65 -6.71 12.24
N LYS A 218 9.74 -6.00 11.56
CA LYS A 218 9.00 -4.87 12.13
C LYS A 218 7.56 -4.81 11.63
N VAL A 219 6.64 -4.55 12.56
CA VAL A 219 5.23 -4.24 12.27
C VAL A 219 4.89 -2.90 12.91
N GLU A 220 4.28 -2.02 12.13
CA GLU A 220 3.69 -0.78 12.64
C GLU A 220 2.24 -0.64 12.18
N TRP A 221 1.38 -0.30 13.12
CA TRP A 221 -0.01 -0.03 12.88
C TRP A 221 -0.47 1.06 13.83
N TRP A 222 -1.38 1.91 13.38
CA TRP A 222 -2.09 2.79 14.29
C TRP A 222 -3.42 2.13 14.62
N LEU A 223 -3.73 2.04 15.91
CA LEU A 223 -5.07 1.72 16.40
C LEU A 223 -5.67 3.01 16.91
N CYS A 224 -6.87 3.35 16.45
CA CYS A 224 -7.61 4.48 16.97
C CYS A 224 -9.03 4.01 17.21
N ASP A 225 -9.32 3.75 18.46
CA ASP A 225 -10.57 3.20 18.99
C ASP A 225 -11.64 4.28 19.25
N GLY A 226 -11.39 5.53 18.82
CA GLY A 226 -12.32 6.61 19.11
C GLY A 226 -12.53 6.82 20.61
N GLU A 227 -11.50 6.57 21.42
CA GLU A 227 -11.43 6.69 22.90
C GLU A 227 -12.00 7.98 23.55
N LYS A 228 -12.46 8.94 22.74
CA LYS A 228 -13.11 10.19 23.16
C LYS A 228 -14.65 10.17 23.00
N VAL A 229 -15.21 9.13 22.38
CA VAL A 229 -16.65 9.03 22.06
C VAL A 229 -17.45 8.52 23.26
N ASP A 230 -16.93 7.51 23.98
CA ASP A 230 -17.59 6.94 25.15
C ASP A 230 -16.64 6.98 26.36
N MET A 231 -16.72 8.10 27.08
CA MET A 231 -15.94 8.32 28.30
C MET A 231 -16.29 7.32 29.40
N GLU A 232 -17.52 6.79 29.45
CA GLU A 232 -17.92 5.77 30.43
C GLU A 232 -17.33 4.40 30.11
N LEU A 233 -17.30 4.01 28.84
CA LEU A 233 -16.62 2.78 28.40
C LEU A 233 -15.12 2.86 28.69
N ARG A 234 -14.50 4.03 28.44
CA ARG A 234 -13.10 4.30 28.75
C ARG A 234 -12.80 4.16 30.25
N VAL A 235 -13.62 4.77 31.10
CA VAL A 235 -13.42 4.66 32.56
C VAL A 235 -13.54 3.20 32.96
N ARG A 236 -14.61 2.49 32.55
CA ARG A 236 -14.80 1.06 32.83
C ARG A 236 -13.61 0.18 32.41
N GLN A 237 -13.10 0.35 31.20
CA GLN A 237 -11.98 -0.45 30.68
C GLN A 237 -10.65 -0.18 31.39
N ARG A 238 -10.51 0.98 32.07
CA ARG A 238 -9.26 1.37 32.76
C ARG A 238 -9.31 1.21 34.26
N THR A 239 -10.49 1.28 34.88
CA THR A 239 -10.64 1.17 36.34
C THR A 239 -10.99 -0.23 36.82
N SER A 240 -11.25 -1.19 35.93
CA SER A 240 -11.44 -2.64 36.20
C SER A 240 -11.71 -2.98 37.68
N GLU A 241 -12.95 -2.79 38.12
CA GLU A 241 -13.57 -3.54 39.23
C GLU A 241 -14.49 -4.61 38.64
#